data_AF-A0A8C7IUB5-F1
#
_entry.id   AF-A0A8C7IUB5-F1
#
_cell.length_a   1.000
_cell.length_b   1.000
_cell.length_c   1.000
_cell.angle_alpha   90.00
_cell.angle_beta   90.00
_cell.angle_gamma   90.00
#
_symmetry.space_group_name_H-M   'P 1'
#
loop_
_entity.id
_entity.type
_entity.pdbx_description
1 polymer ?
#
loop_
_entity_poly.entity_id
_entity_poly.type
_entity_poly.pdbx_seq_one_letter_code
_entity_poly.pdbx_strand_id
1 'polypeptide(L)'
;MSVAGLKKQFHKATQKVSEKVGGAEGTKLDDDFLQMEKKVDTTGRAVLDIMTKTTEYLQPNPASRAKLSLIGTMSKIRGQEKGMGYPQAETLLGEAMQRFGRELGEQSCFGLALLDAGESMGELGEVKDALDMEVKQNFIDPLQNLQEKDIKEIQHHLKKMQGRRLDFDYKKKRHGKGVLEEEIRQALEKFDESKEVAEQSMFNLLESDIEQVSQLAALVQAQVEYHRQATEILQQLSSKVHERIREAQDKPRKEYVPKPRMVLELLPSSDSHNEGLNTAPGPACSPGPARSPGPAHSPGPAHSPGPTHSPGPQRTPGRSPVPMDQPCCRALYDFDPENEGEMGFKEGDVITLTNQIDDNWYEGMINGQSGFFPINYVDILVPLPH
;
A
#
# COMPACT_ATOMS: atom_id res chain seq x y z
N MET A 1 24.57 -37.07 11.98
CA MET A 1 23.92 -37.41 13.27
C MET A 1 24.42 -38.77 13.75
N SER A 2 24.82 -38.92 15.02
CA SER A 2 25.22 -40.21 15.60
C SER A 2 24.03 -41.17 15.72
N VAL A 3 24.25 -42.48 15.63
CA VAL A 3 23.24 -43.55 15.79
C VAL A 3 22.48 -43.42 17.11
N ALA A 4 23.16 -42.97 18.18
CA ALA A 4 22.53 -42.69 19.48
C ALA A 4 21.54 -41.52 19.43
N GLY A 5 21.86 -40.48 18.64
CA GLY A 5 20.97 -39.33 18.43
C GLY A 5 19.71 -39.70 17.64
N LEU A 6 19.84 -40.58 16.65
CA LEU A 6 18.71 -41.07 15.86
C LEU A 6 17.75 -41.93 16.69
N LYS A 7 18.27 -42.83 17.53
CA LYS A 7 17.46 -43.62 18.48
C LYS A 7 16.66 -42.73 19.43
N LYS A 8 17.28 -41.67 19.95
CA LYS A 8 16.62 -40.71 20.85
C LYS A 8 15.47 -39.97 20.17
N GLN A 9 15.62 -39.56 18.91
CA GLN A 9 14.52 -38.94 18.17
C GLN A 9 13.37 -39.92 17.92
N PHE A 10 13.68 -41.19 17.64
CA PHE A 10 12.66 -42.23 17.48
C PHE A 10 11.87 -42.48 18.76
N HIS A 11 12.51 -42.44 19.93
CA HIS A 11 11.85 -42.58 21.24
C HIS A 11 10.88 -41.41 21.50
N LYS A 12 11.32 -40.17 21.26
CA LYS A 12 10.46 -38.98 21.37
C LYS A 12 9.24 -39.06 20.46
N ALA A 13 9.44 -39.46 19.21
CA ALA A 13 8.37 -39.62 18.24
C ALA A 13 7.38 -40.70 18.67
N THR A 14 7.88 -41.86 19.12
CA THR A 14 7.06 -42.97 19.61
C THR A 14 6.21 -42.54 20.81
N GLN A 15 6.79 -41.81 21.77
CA GLN A 15 6.07 -41.32 22.93
C GLN A 15 5.01 -40.28 22.55
N LYS A 16 5.34 -39.32 21.68
CA LYS A 16 4.40 -38.31 21.19
C LYS A 16 3.18 -38.93 20.49
N VAL A 17 3.38 -40.02 19.73
CA VAL A 17 2.29 -40.78 19.11
C VAL A 17 1.48 -41.54 20.15
N SER A 18 2.15 -42.15 21.15
CA SER A 18 1.46 -42.85 22.24
C SER A 18 0.57 -41.93 23.09
N GLU A 19 0.95 -40.67 23.28
CA GLU A 19 0.15 -39.69 24.02
C GLU A 19 -1.02 -39.16 23.19
N LYS A 20 -0.80 -38.87 21.90
CA LYS A 20 -1.84 -38.33 21.02
C LYS A 20 -2.88 -39.36 20.55
N VAL A 21 -2.46 -40.60 20.30
CA VAL A 21 -3.30 -41.64 19.68
C VAL A 21 -3.60 -42.78 20.65
N GLY A 22 -2.69 -43.06 21.58
CA GLY A 22 -2.77 -44.18 22.50
C GLY A 22 -3.29 -43.85 23.91
N GLY A 23 -3.72 -42.61 24.17
CA GLY A 23 -4.28 -42.19 25.46
C GLY A 23 -3.31 -42.25 26.64
N ALA A 24 -1.99 -42.29 26.40
CA ALA A 24 -1.01 -42.25 27.49
C ALA A 24 -0.97 -40.84 28.11
N GLU A 25 -1.13 -40.73 29.43
CA GLU A 25 -0.90 -39.47 30.13
C GLU A 25 0.61 -39.19 30.20
N GLY A 26 1.04 -38.03 29.70
CA GLY A 26 2.39 -37.52 29.88
C GLY A 26 2.58 -36.88 31.25
N THR A 27 3.83 -36.55 31.60
CA THR A 27 4.11 -35.78 32.81
C THR A 27 3.36 -34.44 32.78
N LYS A 28 2.52 -34.18 33.79
CA LYS A 28 1.73 -32.94 33.90
C LYS A 28 2.64 -31.79 34.32
N LEU A 29 2.44 -30.65 33.66
CA LEU A 29 3.01 -29.37 34.08
C LEU A 29 2.02 -28.72 35.06
N ASP A 30 2.53 -27.89 35.94
CA ASP A 30 1.73 -27.08 36.85
C ASP A 30 0.93 -26.00 36.11
N ASP A 31 -0.17 -25.55 36.72
CA ASP A 31 -1.10 -24.61 36.10
C ASP A 31 -0.44 -23.22 35.89
N ASP A 32 0.46 -22.81 36.78
CA ASP A 32 1.19 -21.54 36.69
C ASP A 32 2.11 -21.53 35.46
N PHE A 33 2.86 -22.61 35.24
CA PHE A 33 3.67 -22.80 34.03
C PHE A 33 2.83 -22.73 32.75
N LEU A 34 1.69 -23.44 32.71
CA LEU A 34 0.81 -23.43 31.55
C LEU A 34 0.20 -22.04 31.30
N GLN A 35 -0.09 -21.29 32.37
CA GLN A 35 -0.57 -19.92 32.26
C GLN A 35 0.52 -18.99 31.70
N MET A 36 1.77 -19.12 32.15
CA MET A 36 2.91 -18.36 31.61
C MET A 36 3.16 -18.69 30.14
N GLU A 37 3.18 -19.97 29.76
CA GLU A 37 3.34 -20.39 28.37
C GLU A 37 2.26 -19.77 27.47
N LYS A 38 1.00 -19.80 27.92
CA LYS A 38 -0.12 -19.17 27.19
C LYS A 38 0.05 -17.66 27.05
N LYS A 39 0.48 -16.97 28.12
CA LYS A 39 0.71 -15.52 28.09
C LYS A 39 1.82 -15.19 27.10
N VAL A 40 2.96 -15.88 27.14
CA VAL A 40 4.07 -15.65 26.22
C VAL A 40 3.69 -15.92 24.76
N ASP A 41 2.95 -17.00 24.48
CA ASP A 41 2.42 -17.25 23.12
C ASP A 41 1.52 -16.12 22.63
N THR A 42 0.63 -15.64 23.51
CA THR A 42 -0.28 -14.54 23.19
C THR A 42 0.50 -13.25 22.94
N THR A 43 1.48 -12.94 23.78
CA THR A 43 2.38 -11.79 23.60
C THR A 43 3.10 -11.87 22.25
N GLY A 44 3.67 -13.03 21.90
CA GLY A 44 4.39 -13.16 20.62
C GLY A 44 3.49 -13.03 19.39
N ARG A 45 2.26 -13.53 19.45
CA ARG A 45 1.28 -13.30 18.37
C ARG A 45 0.85 -11.84 18.28
N ALA A 46 0.60 -11.19 19.43
CA ALA A 46 0.22 -9.78 19.48
C ALA A 46 1.33 -8.87 18.94
N VAL A 47 2.58 -9.08 19.35
CA VAL A 47 3.75 -8.32 18.88
C VAL A 47 3.89 -8.40 17.37
N LEU A 48 3.83 -9.61 16.79
CA LEU A 48 3.97 -9.81 15.35
C LEU A 48 2.84 -9.14 14.55
N ASP A 49 1.59 -9.31 15.00
CA ASP A 49 0.41 -8.77 14.32
C ASP A 49 0.40 -7.24 14.39
N ILE A 50 0.57 -6.66 15.59
CA ILE A 50 0.61 -5.21 15.79
C ILE A 50 1.74 -4.57 14.98
N MET A 51 2.95 -5.15 14.98
CA MET A 51 4.07 -4.64 14.19
C MET A 51 3.75 -4.62 12.69
N THR A 52 3.11 -5.69 12.19
CA THR A 52 2.72 -5.79 10.78
C THR A 52 1.65 -4.76 10.44
N LYS A 53 0.61 -4.63 11.27
CA LYS A 53 -0.47 -3.65 11.09
C LYS A 53 0.01 -2.21 11.20
N THR A 54 0.98 -1.91 12.07
CA THR A 54 1.59 -0.58 12.12
C THR A 54 2.39 -0.29 10.85
N THR A 55 3.10 -1.27 10.31
CA THR A 55 3.85 -1.09 9.05
C THR A 55 2.92 -0.87 7.86
N GLU A 56 1.79 -1.61 7.80
CA GLU A 56 0.72 -1.41 6.81
C GLU A 56 0.04 -0.04 6.96
N TYR A 57 -0.15 0.43 8.19
CA TYR A 57 -0.70 1.74 8.50
C TYR A 57 0.21 2.88 8.03
N LEU A 58 1.52 2.81 8.32
CA LEU A 58 2.47 3.84 7.90
C LEU A 58 2.61 3.88 6.38
N GLN A 59 2.67 2.70 5.74
CA GLN A 59 2.85 2.54 4.32
C GLN A 59 1.84 1.54 3.73
N PRO A 60 0.66 2.04 3.32
CA PRO A 60 -0.35 1.23 2.62
C PRO A 60 0.15 0.69 1.28
N ASN A 61 1.02 1.44 0.60
CA ASN A 61 1.67 1.01 -0.64
C ASN A 61 2.70 -0.10 -0.35
N PRO A 62 2.56 -1.31 -0.96
CA PRO A 62 3.51 -2.41 -0.77
C PRO A 62 4.97 -2.09 -1.14
N ALA A 63 5.20 -1.30 -2.19
CA ALA A 63 6.55 -0.97 -2.65
C ALA A 63 7.29 -0.06 -1.65
N SER A 64 6.59 0.93 -1.09
CA SER A 64 7.14 1.80 -0.04
C SER A 64 7.29 1.04 1.28
N ARG A 65 6.36 0.13 1.60
CA ARG A 65 6.44 -0.73 2.79
C ARG A 65 7.68 -1.61 2.80
N ALA A 66 8.00 -2.24 1.67
CA ALA A 66 9.20 -3.06 1.54
C ALA A 66 10.48 -2.25 1.83
N LYS A 67 10.52 -0.99 1.39
CA LYS A 67 11.64 -0.08 1.65
C LYS A 67 11.70 0.36 3.11
N LEU A 68 10.57 0.64 3.76
CA LEU A 68 10.49 0.98 5.19
C LEU A 68 11.13 -0.10 6.07
N SER A 69 10.90 -1.38 5.74
CA SER A 69 11.53 -2.51 6.44
C SER A 69 13.06 -2.54 6.31
N LEU A 70 13.64 -1.90 5.29
CA LEU A 70 15.08 -1.93 4.97
C LEU A 70 15.87 -0.73 5.51
N ILE A 71 15.19 0.26 6.11
CA ILE A 71 15.79 1.53 6.55
C ILE A 71 16.92 1.30 7.59
N GLY A 72 16.83 0.25 8.43
CA GLY A 72 17.88 -0.10 9.40
C GLY A 72 19.11 -0.79 8.80
N THR A 73 18.98 -1.50 7.67
CA THR A 73 20.09 -2.20 7.02
C THR A 73 20.90 -1.27 6.12
N MET A 74 20.25 -0.29 5.48
CA MET A 74 20.89 0.63 4.54
C MET A 74 21.58 1.84 5.20
N SER A 75 21.10 2.28 6.36
CA SER A 75 21.67 3.43 7.09
C SER A 75 23.11 3.20 7.59
N LYS A 76 23.55 1.93 7.72
CA LYS A 76 24.94 1.59 8.09
C LYS A 76 25.89 1.55 6.89
N ILE A 77 25.39 1.44 5.66
CA ILE A 77 26.20 1.21 4.46
C ILE A 77 26.43 2.51 3.67
N ARG A 78 25.54 3.50 3.82
CA ARG A 78 25.61 4.74 3.03
C ARG A 78 25.55 5.94 3.96
N GLY A 79 26.71 6.49 4.30
CA GLY A 79 26.85 7.70 5.12
C GLY A 79 26.38 9.00 4.44
N GLN A 80 25.15 9.02 3.90
CA GLN A 80 24.49 10.22 3.40
C GLN A 80 23.00 10.20 3.74
N GLU A 81 22.59 11.22 4.50
CA GLU A 81 21.21 11.60 4.83
C GLU A 81 20.40 11.93 3.57
N LYS A 82 19.89 10.93 2.85
CA LYS A 82 18.93 11.16 1.76
C LYS A 82 17.66 10.34 1.98
N GLY A 83 16.85 10.81 2.92
CA GLY A 83 15.45 10.42 3.12
C GLY A 83 15.22 8.91 3.26
N MET A 84 13.95 8.52 3.34
CA MET A 84 13.57 7.11 3.47
C MET A 84 13.71 6.29 2.17
N GLY A 85 14.16 6.92 1.07
CA GLY A 85 14.38 6.24 -0.22
C GLY A 85 13.11 5.92 -1.00
N TYR A 86 11.97 6.46 -0.58
CA TYR A 86 10.70 6.44 -1.31
C TYR A 86 9.97 7.78 -1.15
N PRO A 87 9.21 8.21 -2.18
CA PRO A 87 8.45 9.45 -2.09
C PRO A 87 7.17 9.25 -1.26
N GLN A 88 6.81 10.25 -0.45
CA GLN A 88 5.49 10.33 0.18
C GLN A 88 4.45 10.86 -0.82
N ALA A 89 3.19 10.45 -0.65
CA ALA A 89 2.11 10.87 -1.54
C ALA A 89 1.88 12.39 -1.49
N GLU A 90 2.02 12.98 -0.31
CA GLU A 90 1.93 14.40 -0.04
C GLU A 90 2.97 15.19 -0.84
N THR A 91 4.22 14.70 -0.86
CA THR A 91 5.31 15.30 -1.65
C THR A 91 5.00 15.26 -3.14
N LEU A 92 4.54 14.11 -3.67
CA LEU A 92 4.19 13.97 -5.09
C LEU A 92 3.05 14.92 -5.49
N LEU A 93 2.04 15.08 -4.63
CA LEU A 93 0.97 16.06 -4.83
C LEU A 93 1.51 17.49 -4.84
N GLY A 94 2.39 17.82 -3.90
CA GLY A 94 3.05 19.12 -3.82
C GLY A 94 3.86 19.46 -5.07
N GLU A 95 4.65 18.52 -5.57
CA GLU A 95 5.43 18.68 -6.80
C GLU A 95 4.54 18.97 -8.03
N ALA A 96 3.40 18.28 -8.14
CA ALA A 96 2.45 18.51 -9.22
C ALA A 96 1.82 19.92 -9.14
N MET A 97 1.39 20.33 -7.94
CA MET A 97 0.84 21.67 -7.70
C MET A 97 1.88 22.75 -8.04
N GLN A 98 3.12 22.59 -7.59
CA GLN A 98 4.18 23.55 -7.87
C GLN A 98 4.50 23.66 -9.37
N ARG A 99 4.57 22.52 -10.08
CA ARG A 99 4.85 22.49 -11.51
C ARG A 99 3.80 23.25 -12.30
N PHE A 100 2.52 22.92 -12.12
CA PHE A 100 1.44 23.61 -12.83
C PHE A 100 1.21 25.05 -12.35
N GLY A 101 1.49 25.34 -11.08
CA GLY A 101 1.48 26.71 -10.55
C GLY A 101 2.46 27.62 -11.27
N ARG A 102 3.68 27.12 -11.56
CA ARG A 102 4.69 27.84 -12.35
C ARG A 102 4.25 28.02 -13.81
N GLU A 103 3.67 26.99 -14.43
CA GLU A 103 3.19 27.06 -15.82
C GLU A 103 2.05 28.06 -16.03
N LEU A 104 1.16 28.22 -15.05
CA LEU A 104 0.09 29.22 -15.08
C LEU A 104 0.60 30.67 -15.00
N GLY A 105 1.83 30.85 -14.54
CA GLY A 105 2.51 32.13 -14.43
C GLY A 105 2.08 32.98 -13.24
N GLU A 106 2.94 33.93 -12.86
CA GLU A 106 2.83 34.77 -11.65
C GLU A 106 1.62 35.73 -11.66
N GLN A 107 0.98 35.88 -12.81
CA GLN A 107 -0.21 36.73 -12.96
C GLN A 107 -1.52 36.00 -12.60
N SER A 108 -1.48 34.67 -12.53
CA SER A 108 -2.63 33.86 -12.18
C SER A 108 -2.74 33.74 -10.66
N CYS A 109 -3.85 34.23 -10.09
CA CYS A 109 -4.13 34.04 -8.67
C CYS A 109 -4.20 32.54 -8.30
N PHE A 110 -4.73 31.72 -9.21
CA PHE A 110 -4.76 30.27 -9.03
C PHE A 110 -3.36 29.66 -9.13
N GLY A 111 -2.53 30.14 -10.06
CA GLY A 111 -1.14 29.69 -10.20
C GLY A 111 -0.35 29.92 -8.92
N LEU A 112 -0.41 31.14 -8.38
CA LEU A 112 0.23 31.45 -7.10
C LEU A 112 -0.36 30.59 -5.96
N ALA A 113 -1.67 30.34 -5.91
CA ALA A 113 -2.29 29.56 -4.85
C ALA A 113 -1.83 28.09 -4.88
N LEU A 114 -1.63 27.54 -6.08
CA LEU A 114 -1.01 26.24 -6.26
C LEU A 114 0.44 26.19 -5.80
N LEU A 115 1.20 27.29 -5.93
CA LEU A 115 2.58 27.33 -5.40
C LEU A 115 2.59 27.24 -3.87
N ASP A 116 1.79 28.05 -3.18
CA ASP A 116 1.71 28.03 -1.70
C ASP A 116 1.21 26.67 -1.20
N ALA A 117 0.17 26.13 -1.85
CA ALA A 117 -0.34 24.80 -1.51
C ALA A 117 0.70 23.71 -1.76
N GLY A 118 1.42 23.79 -2.87
CA GLY A 118 2.46 22.83 -3.21
C GLY A 118 3.66 22.85 -2.26
N GLU A 119 4.03 24.02 -1.75
CA GLU A 119 5.04 24.17 -0.68
C GLU A 119 4.57 23.48 0.62
N SER A 120 3.37 23.81 1.11
CA SER A 120 2.83 23.20 2.33
C SER A 120 2.59 21.69 2.21
N MET A 121 2.22 21.19 1.03
CA MET A 121 2.13 19.74 0.78
C MET A 121 3.52 19.06 0.83
N GLY A 122 4.57 19.75 0.39
CA GLY A 122 5.95 19.28 0.55
C GLY A 122 6.35 19.15 2.02
N GLU A 123 6.08 20.19 2.82
CA GLU A 123 6.31 20.19 4.28
C GLU A 123 5.54 19.05 4.98
N LEU A 124 4.28 18.79 4.58
CA LEU A 124 3.51 17.65 5.09
C LEU A 124 4.18 16.31 4.77
N GLY A 125 4.81 16.19 3.61
CA GLY A 125 5.60 15.02 3.24
C GLY A 125 6.81 14.82 4.15
N GLU A 126 7.53 15.88 4.51
CA GLU A 126 8.65 15.81 5.46
C GLU A 126 8.20 15.39 6.87
N VAL A 127 7.07 15.93 7.34
CA VAL A 127 6.46 15.53 8.62
C VAL A 127 6.01 14.06 8.59
N LYS A 128 5.51 13.58 7.45
CA LYS A 128 5.17 12.16 7.24
C LYS A 128 6.41 11.26 7.23
N ASP A 129 7.51 11.71 6.63
CA ASP A 129 8.79 11.00 6.68
C ASP A 129 9.32 10.89 8.11
N ALA A 130 9.21 11.97 8.89
CA ALA A 130 9.61 11.96 10.29
C ALA A 130 8.77 10.98 11.12
N LEU A 131 7.45 10.91 10.91
CA LEU A 131 6.57 9.93 11.57
C LEU A 131 7.04 8.50 11.31
N ASP A 132 7.26 8.16 10.04
CA ASP A 132 7.65 6.81 9.64
C ASP A 132 8.99 6.41 10.27
N MET A 133 9.96 7.32 10.31
CA MET A 133 11.25 7.09 10.94
C MET A 133 11.12 6.90 12.47
N GLU A 134 10.37 7.77 13.13
CA GLU A 134 10.19 7.75 14.58
C GLU A 134 9.49 6.45 15.03
N VAL A 135 8.41 6.07 14.35
CA VAL A 135 7.70 4.81 14.63
C VAL A 135 8.58 3.61 14.29
N LYS A 136 9.37 3.67 13.21
CA LYS A 136 10.29 2.57 12.87
C LYS A 136 11.33 2.35 13.98
N GLN A 137 11.98 3.41 14.44
CA GLN A 137 13.07 3.33 15.40
C GLN A 137 12.61 3.04 16.83
N ASN A 138 11.52 3.66 17.28
CA ASN A 138 11.11 3.65 18.69
C ASN A 138 9.96 2.68 18.99
N PHE A 139 9.31 2.12 17.96
CA PHE A 139 8.24 1.14 18.13
C PHE A 139 8.52 -0.17 17.40
N ILE A 140 8.73 -0.15 16.08
CA ILE A 140 8.87 -1.37 15.27
C ILE A 140 10.17 -2.12 15.60
N ASP A 141 11.33 -1.44 15.61
CA ASP A 141 12.63 -2.08 15.85
C ASP A 141 12.75 -2.73 17.25
N PRO A 142 12.30 -2.10 18.34
CA PRO A 142 12.25 -2.75 19.65
C PRO A 142 11.37 -4.00 19.69
N LEU A 143 10.16 -3.93 19.08
CA LEU A 143 9.26 -5.07 18.99
C LEU A 143 9.82 -6.21 18.14
N GLN A 144 10.52 -5.88 17.05
CA GLN A 144 11.23 -6.86 16.24
C GLN A 144 12.36 -7.53 17.05
N ASN A 145 13.08 -6.78 17.88
CA ASN A 145 14.12 -7.34 18.76
C ASN A 145 13.53 -8.35 19.75
N LEU A 146 12.42 -7.99 20.39
CA LEU A 146 11.69 -8.83 21.32
C LEU A 146 11.24 -10.14 20.66
N GLN A 147 10.75 -10.06 19.42
CA GLN A 147 10.32 -11.22 18.64
C GLN A 147 11.49 -12.12 18.23
N GLU A 148 12.58 -11.55 17.73
CA GLU A 148 13.70 -12.30 17.15
C GLU A 148 14.66 -12.87 18.20
N LYS A 149 14.72 -12.28 19.39
CA LYS A 149 15.59 -12.71 20.49
C LYS A 149 14.80 -13.39 21.59
N ASP A 150 14.09 -12.62 22.42
CA ASP A 150 13.54 -13.11 23.68
C ASP A 150 12.47 -14.18 23.46
N ILE A 151 11.49 -13.89 22.61
CA ILE A 151 10.40 -14.85 22.30
C ILE A 151 10.96 -16.09 21.61
N LYS A 152 11.93 -15.93 20.69
CA LYS A 152 12.55 -17.04 19.97
C LYS A 152 13.41 -17.92 20.89
N GLU A 153 14.09 -17.33 21.86
CA GLU A 153 14.86 -18.03 22.90
C GLU A 153 13.92 -18.82 23.83
N ILE A 154 12.82 -18.21 24.29
CA ILE A 154 11.81 -18.91 25.09
C ILE A 154 11.21 -20.09 24.32
N GLN A 155 10.85 -19.89 23.04
CA GLN A 155 10.37 -20.97 22.17
C GLN A 155 11.40 -22.10 22.04
N HIS A 156 12.70 -21.78 22.00
CA HIS A 156 13.76 -22.77 22.01
C HIS A 156 13.79 -23.56 23.32
N HIS A 157 13.73 -22.88 24.47
CA HIS A 157 13.69 -23.53 25.78
C HIS A 157 12.47 -24.44 25.95
N LEU A 158 11.27 -23.97 25.59
CA LEU A 158 10.04 -24.77 25.63
C LEU A 158 10.14 -26.02 24.75
N LYS A 159 10.64 -25.88 23.51
CA LYS A 159 10.84 -27.02 22.60
C LYS A 159 11.86 -28.02 23.14
N LYS A 160 12.93 -27.54 23.78
CA LYS A 160 13.96 -28.38 24.42
C LYS A 160 13.39 -29.13 25.61
N MET A 161 12.68 -28.43 26.51
CA MET A 161 12.00 -28.99 27.68
C MET A 161 10.99 -30.06 27.25
N GLN A 162 10.12 -29.77 26.29
CA GLN A 162 9.13 -30.74 25.80
C GLN A 162 9.80 -31.99 25.21
N GLY A 163 10.94 -31.82 24.54
CA GLY A 163 11.75 -32.93 24.07
C GLY A 163 12.38 -33.77 25.19
N ARG A 164 12.67 -33.18 26.35
CA ARG A 164 13.17 -33.90 27.54
C ARG A 164 12.03 -34.60 28.28
N ARG A 165 10.86 -33.97 28.39
CA ARG A 165 9.64 -34.57 28.95
C ARG A 165 9.30 -35.89 28.25
N LEU A 166 9.25 -35.88 26.92
CA LEU A 166 8.97 -37.07 26.12
C LEU A 166 10.03 -38.18 26.29
N ASP A 167 11.30 -37.82 26.49
CA ASP A 167 12.40 -38.76 26.73
C ASP A 167 12.27 -39.41 28.12
N PHE A 168 11.92 -38.61 29.13
CA PHE A 168 11.64 -39.07 30.48
C PHE A 168 10.41 -39.99 30.51
N ASP A 169 9.28 -39.58 29.93
CA ASP A 169 8.03 -40.36 29.90
C ASP A 169 8.24 -41.72 29.22
N TYR A 170 8.98 -41.75 28.11
CA TYR A 170 9.35 -42.99 27.42
C TYR A 170 10.17 -43.94 28.31
N LYS A 171 11.21 -43.42 28.96
CA LYS A 171 12.10 -44.21 29.84
C LYS A 171 11.39 -44.71 31.09
N LYS A 172 10.56 -43.86 31.70
CA LYS A 172 9.69 -44.19 32.85
C LYS A 172 8.75 -45.34 32.52
N LYS A 173 8.12 -45.32 31.34
CA LYS A 173 7.22 -46.39 30.87
C LYS A 173 7.94 -47.72 30.58
N ARG A 174 9.26 -47.69 30.35
CA ARG A 174 10.10 -48.87 30.12
C ARG A 174 10.94 -49.27 31.33
N HIS A 175 10.67 -48.73 32.50
CA HIS A 175 11.30 -49.17 33.73
C HIS A 175 11.15 -50.70 33.91
N GLY A 176 12.25 -51.39 34.22
CA GLY A 176 12.29 -52.86 34.31
C GLY A 176 12.28 -53.61 32.97
N LYS A 177 12.24 -52.91 31.82
CA LYS A 177 12.29 -53.49 30.45
C LYS A 177 13.53 -53.03 29.69
N GLY A 178 14.71 -53.18 30.31
CA GLY A 178 16.01 -52.85 29.72
C GLY A 178 16.44 -51.38 29.86
N VAL A 179 15.70 -50.58 30.64
CA VAL A 179 16.11 -49.23 31.06
C VAL A 179 16.49 -49.28 32.53
N LEU A 180 17.71 -48.83 32.86
CA LEU A 180 18.17 -48.74 34.25
C LEU A 180 17.52 -47.57 34.98
N GLU A 181 17.32 -47.71 36.28
CA GLU A 181 16.78 -46.65 37.14
C GLU A 181 17.62 -45.37 37.08
N GLU A 182 18.95 -45.51 37.03
CA GLU A 182 19.88 -44.40 36.86
C GLU A 182 19.66 -43.63 35.54
N GLU A 183 19.25 -44.31 34.46
CA GLU A 183 18.94 -43.64 33.19
C GLU A 183 17.63 -42.85 33.23
N ILE A 184 16.68 -43.24 34.08
CA ILE A 184 15.43 -42.54 34.34
C ILE A 184 15.72 -41.32 35.21
N ARG A 185 16.51 -41.49 36.27
CA ARG A 185 16.95 -40.40 37.16
C ARG A 185 17.63 -39.29 36.37
N GLN A 186 18.58 -39.64 35.50
CA GLN A 186 19.26 -38.66 34.62
C GLN A 186 18.33 -38.02 33.57
N ALA A 187 17.25 -38.69 33.16
CA ALA A 187 16.28 -38.12 32.23
C ALA A 187 15.36 -37.11 32.93
N LEU A 188 14.99 -37.40 34.19
CA LEU A 188 14.23 -36.50 35.05
C LEU A 188 15.03 -35.23 35.37
N GLU A 189 16.28 -35.38 35.82
CA GLU A 189 17.17 -34.24 36.14
C GLU A 189 17.29 -33.29 34.94
N LYS A 190 17.51 -33.83 33.73
CA LYS A 190 17.57 -33.03 32.49
C LYS A 190 16.24 -32.39 32.08
N PHE A 191 15.12 -32.98 32.46
CA PHE A 191 13.80 -32.41 32.24
C PHE A 191 13.57 -31.24 33.19
N ASP A 192 13.82 -31.44 34.49
CA ASP A 192 13.67 -30.41 35.53
C ASP A 192 14.58 -29.20 35.24
N GLU A 193 15.86 -29.41 34.95
CA GLU A 193 16.79 -28.34 34.53
C GLU A 193 16.26 -27.55 33.31
N SER A 194 15.68 -28.26 32.33
CA SER A 194 15.16 -27.60 31.12
C SER A 194 13.84 -26.87 31.39
N LYS A 195 13.05 -27.35 32.36
CA LYS A 195 11.81 -26.71 32.81
C LYS A 195 12.13 -25.42 33.55
N GLU A 196 13.04 -25.45 34.53
CA GLU A 196 13.46 -24.27 35.30
C GLU A 196 13.97 -23.15 34.40
N VAL A 197 14.80 -23.47 33.40
CA VAL A 197 15.28 -22.47 32.44
C VAL A 197 14.14 -21.88 31.62
N ALA A 198 13.22 -22.70 31.11
CA ALA A 198 12.07 -22.19 30.36
C ALA A 198 11.15 -21.32 31.22
N GLU A 199 10.90 -21.75 32.46
CA GLU A 199 10.07 -21.07 33.44
C GLU A 199 10.66 -19.70 33.81
N GLN A 200 11.96 -19.65 34.12
CA GLN A 200 12.65 -18.41 34.43
C GLN A 200 12.64 -17.42 33.25
N SER A 201 12.87 -17.90 32.02
CA SER A 201 12.82 -17.05 30.83
C SER A 201 11.43 -16.49 30.57
N MET A 202 10.37 -17.31 30.74
CA MET A 202 8.99 -16.84 30.61
C MET A 202 8.64 -15.81 31.69
N PHE A 203 9.03 -16.07 32.94
CA PHE A 203 8.81 -15.16 34.05
C PHE A 203 9.46 -13.80 33.82
N ASN A 204 10.74 -13.78 33.42
CA ASN A 204 11.46 -12.53 33.16
C ASN A 204 10.80 -11.70 32.05
N LEU A 205 10.32 -12.34 30.98
CA LEU A 205 9.61 -11.63 29.91
C LEU A 205 8.30 -11.01 30.41
N LEU A 206 7.55 -11.74 31.24
CA LEU A 206 6.24 -11.29 31.73
C LEU A 206 6.34 -10.24 32.83
N GLU A 207 7.41 -10.24 33.63
CA GLU A 207 7.67 -9.20 34.64
C GLU A 207 8.21 -7.90 34.02
N SER A 208 8.85 -7.98 32.84
CA SER A 208 9.31 -6.80 32.10
C SER A 208 8.24 -6.19 31.18
N ASP A 209 6.94 -6.41 31.45
CA ASP A 209 5.83 -5.96 30.60
C ASP A 209 5.71 -4.44 30.44
N ILE A 210 6.33 -3.69 31.36
CA ILE A 210 6.45 -2.23 31.33
C ILE A 210 7.18 -1.73 30.08
N GLU A 211 8.14 -2.50 29.53
CA GLU A 211 8.85 -2.12 28.32
C GLU A 211 7.92 -2.07 27.11
N GLN A 212 6.98 -3.02 27.01
CA GLN A 212 5.97 -3.06 25.94
C GLN A 212 4.96 -1.92 26.08
N VAL A 213 4.59 -1.55 27.32
CA VAL A 213 3.75 -0.36 27.56
C VAL A 213 4.49 0.92 27.14
N SER A 214 5.79 1.03 27.44
CA SER A 214 6.62 2.16 27.00
C SER A 214 6.73 2.25 25.48
N GLN A 215 6.83 1.12 24.78
CA GLN A 215 6.84 1.07 23.32
C GLN A 215 5.50 1.58 22.75
N LEU A 216 4.37 1.16 23.30
CA LEU A 216 3.05 1.69 22.89
C LEU A 216 2.94 3.21 23.11
N ALA A 217 3.47 3.71 24.22
CA ALA A 217 3.51 5.16 24.46
C ALA A 217 4.32 5.91 23.39
N ALA A 218 5.44 5.33 22.92
CA ALA A 218 6.25 5.91 21.84
C ALA A 218 5.47 6.00 20.52
N LEU A 219 4.71 4.96 20.15
CA LEU A 219 3.84 4.99 18.97
C LEU A 219 2.81 6.13 19.05
N VAL A 220 2.12 6.24 20.18
CA VAL A 220 1.09 7.27 20.38
C VAL A 220 1.72 8.66 20.34
N GLN A 221 2.86 8.86 21.00
CA GLN A 221 3.55 10.15 21.02
C GLN A 221 3.99 10.59 19.62
N ALA A 222 4.53 9.66 18.83
CA ALA A 222 4.92 9.93 17.44
C ALA A 222 3.71 10.37 16.58
N GLN A 223 2.57 9.69 16.72
CA GLN A 223 1.35 10.04 16.01
C GLN A 223 0.77 11.39 16.44
N VAL A 224 0.78 11.69 17.74
CA VAL A 224 0.32 12.99 18.27
C VAL A 224 1.17 14.12 17.68
N GLU A 225 2.48 13.97 17.68
CA GLU A 225 3.38 15.01 17.17
C GLU A 225 3.23 15.21 15.65
N TYR A 226 3.11 14.12 14.88
CA TYR A 226 2.79 14.17 13.46
C TYR A 226 1.52 14.98 13.17
N HIS A 227 0.41 14.64 13.85
CA HIS A 227 -0.86 15.33 13.62
C HIS A 227 -0.84 16.79 14.10
N ARG A 228 -0.09 17.09 15.18
CA ARG A 228 0.10 18.47 15.67
C ARG A 228 0.80 19.32 14.62
N GLN A 229 1.93 18.87 14.09
CA GLN A 229 2.69 19.59 13.07
C GLN A 229 1.90 19.71 11.76
N ALA A 230 1.24 18.64 11.31
CA ALA A 230 0.41 18.67 10.11
C ALA A 230 -0.73 19.70 10.22
N THR A 231 -1.36 19.78 11.39
CA THR A 231 -2.41 20.77 11.67
C THR A 231 -1.86 22.20 11.60
N GLU A 232 -0.68 22.43 12.15
CA GLU A 232 -0.03 23.74 12.12
C GLU A 232 0.25 24.20 10.68
N ILE A 233 0.82 23.33 9.85
CA ILE A 233 1.06 23.59 8.42
C ILE A 233 -0.24 23.90 7.68
N LEU A 234 -1.27 23.08 7.87
CA LEU A 234 -2.57 23.27 7.20
C LEU A 234 -3.29 24.54 7.65
N GLN A 235 -3.16 24.95 8.91
CA GLN A 235 -3.71 26.21 9.40
C GLN A 235 -3.01 27.43 8.78
N GLN A 236 -1.68 27.36 8.63
CA GLN A 236 -0.92 28.41 7.95
C GLN A 236 -1.31 28.50 6.47
N LEU A 237 -1.39 27.37 5.77
CA LEU A 237 -1.85 27.33 4.37
C LEU A 237 -3.27 27.89 4.22
N SER A 238 -4.20 27.47 5.09
CA SER A 238 -5.57 27.97 5.10
C SER A 238 -5.59 29.49 5.21
N SER A 239 -4.80 30.06 6.11
CA SER A 239 -4.69 31.52 6.28
C SER A 239 -4.17 32.20 5.01
N LYS A 240 -3.08 31.69 4.41
CA LYS A 240 -2.53 32.19 3.13
C LYS A 240 -3.55 32.17 2.00
N VAL A 241 -4.31 31.07 1.88
CA VAL A 241 -5.35 30.92 0.83
C VAL A 241 -6.51 31.89 1.05
N HIS A 242 -6.97 32.09 2.29
CA HIS A 242 -8.04 33.05 2.58
C HIS A 242 -7.60 34.50 2.29
N GLU A 243 -6.35 34.86 2.60
CA GLU A 243 -5.78 36.16 2.25
C GLU A 243 -5.74 36.35 0.72
N ARG A 244 -5.26 35.34 -0.03
CA ARG A 244 -5.28 35.35 -1.51
C ARG A 244 -6.69 35.53 -2.08
N ILE A 245 -7.69 34.85 -1.51
CA ILE A 245 -9.09 35.00 -1.93
C ILE A 245 -9.56 36.44 -1.73
N ARG A 246 -9.26 37.04 -0.56
CA ARG A 246 -9.62 38.43 -0.27
C ARG A 246 -8.97 39.39 -1.27
N GLU A 247 -7.67 39.26 -1.50
CA GLU A 247 -6.93 40.09 -2.47
C GLU A 247 -7.45 39.93 -3.90
N ALA A 248 -7.91 38.73 -4.28
CA ALA A 248 -8.48 38.49 -5.60
C ALA A 248 -9.86 39.13 -5.77
N GLN A 249 -10.67 39.17 -4.70
CA GLN A 249 -11.98 39.82 -4.70
C GLN A 249 -11.88 41.34 -4.82
N ASP A 250 -10.84 41.95 -4.25
CA ASP A 250 -10.62 43.39 -4.29
C ASP A 250 -10.04 43.89 -5.63
N LYS A 251 -9.62 42.98 -6.52
CA LYS A 251 -9.06 43.35 -7.84
C LYS A 251 -10.18 43.72 -8.83
N PRO A 252 -10.10 44.89 -9.50
CA PRO A 252 -11.06 45.27 -10.53
C PRO A 252 -11.00 44.30 -11.72
N ARG A 253 -12.17 43.90 -12.21
CA ARG A 253 -12.32 42.93 -13.31
C ARG A 253 -11.68 43.49 -14.58
N LYS A 254 -10.64 42.84 -15.11
CA LYS A 254 -10.06 43.21 -16.41
C LYS A 254 -11.10 42.94 -17.49
N GLU A 255 -11.48 44.00 -18.22
CA GLU A 255 -12.35 43.90 -19.39
C GLU A 255 -11.57 43.25 -20.53
N TYR A 256 -12.16 42.22 -21.16
CA TYR A 256 -11.55 41.56 -22.30
C TYR A 256 -11.66 42.47 -23.53
N VAL A 257 -10.53 43.00 -23.99
CA VAL A 257 -10.45 43.70 -25.28
C VAL A 257 -10.04 42.68 -26.34
N PRO A 258 -10.93 42.32 -27.28
CA PRO A 258 -10.60 41.39 -28.36
C PRO A 258 -9.44 41.97 -29.18
N LYS A 259 -8.41 41.16 -29.43
CA LYS A 259 -7.35 41.58 -30.37
C LYS A 259 -7.98 41.79 -31.75
N PRO A 260 -7.60 42.85 -32.49
CA PRO A 260 -8.05 43.05 -33.86
C PRO A 260 -7.80 41.78 -34.67
N ARG A 261 -8.80 41.33 -35.44
CA ARG A 261 -8.62 40.22 -36.38
C ARG A 261 -7.46 40.57 -37.31
N MET A 262 -6.51 39.63 -37.52
CA MET A 262 -5.48 39.79 -38.54
C MET A 262 -6.16 40.04 -39.88
N VAL A 263 -5.96 41.24 -40.44
CA VAL A 263 -6.35 41.57 -41.80
C VAL A 263 -5.17 41.20 -42.68
N LEU A 264 -5.41 40.31 -43.65
CA LEU A 264 -4.43 39.98 -44.68
C LEU A 264 -4.36 41.16 -45.66
N GLU A 265 -3.36 42.03 -45.52
CA GLU A 265 -3.04 43.02 -46.54
C GLU A 265 -2.40 42.32 -47.74
N LEU A 266 -3.24 41.93 -48.72
CA LEU A 266 -2.77 41.61 -50.05
C LEU A 266 -2.33 42.92 -50.72
N LEU A 267 -1.02 43.16 -50.77
CA LEU A 267 -0.42 44.24 -51.54
C LEU A 267 -0.81 44.08 -53.03
N PRO A 268 -1.39 45.09 -53.70
CA PRO A 268 -1.55 45.05 -55.14
C PRO A 268 -0.19 45.21 -55.82
N SER A 269 0.08 44.33 -56.78
CA SER A 269 1.22 44.43 -57.69
C SER A 269 1.15 45.74 -58.47
N SER A 270 2.30 46.40 -58.58
CA SER A 270 2.53 47.58 -59.39
C SER A 270 2.21 47.35 -60.87
N ASP A 271 1.31 48.13 -61.46
CA ASP A 271 1.59 48.77 -62.74
C ASP A 271 0.62 49.91 -63.09
N SER A 272 1.11 50.79 -63.97
CA SER A 272 0.68 52.17 -64.24
C SER A 272 -0.55 52.29 -65.18
N HIS A 273 -1.27 53.42 -65.06
CA HIS A 273 -1.81 54.30 -66.14
C HIS A 273 -3.24 54.85 -65.92
N ASN A 274 -3.28 56.18 -65.74
CA ASN A 274 -4.07 57.22 -66.42
C ASN A 274 -5.62 57.32 -66.36
N GLU A 275 -6.02 58.59 -66.20
CA GLU A 275 -7.25 59.28 -66.67
C GLU A 275 -8.58 59.19 -65.92
N GLY A 276 -9.19 60.36 -65.71
CA GLY A 276 -10.64 60.54 -65.84
C GLY A 276 -11.36 61.31 -64.74
N LEU A 277 -11.67 62.59 -65.01
CA LEU A 277 -12.54 63.45 -64.20
C LEU A 277 -13.98 62.88 -64.05
N ASN A 278 -14.66 63.18 -62.93
CA ASN A 278 -15.82 64.11 -62.89
C ASN A 278 -16.74 63.97 -61.64
N THR A 279 -17.13 65.15 -61.13
CA THR A 279 -18.42 65.55 -60.55
C THR A 279 -18.98 64.87 -59.30
N ALA A 280 -19.05 65.65 -58.21
CA ALA A 280 -20.13 65.59 -57.19
C ALA A 280 -21.45 66.13 -57.81
N PRO A 281 -22.65 65.84 -57.26
CA PRO A 281 -23.10 66.55 -56.06
C PRO A 281 -24.06 65.79 -55.11
N GLY A 282 -23.92 66.09 -53.80
CA GLY A 282 -25.07 66.50 -52.99
C GLY A 282 -25.94 65.46 -52.25
N PRO A 283 -26.73 65.92 -51.25
CA PRO A 283 -26.91 65.26 -49.94
C PRO A 283 -28.36 64.87 -49.64
N ALA A 284 -28.63 64.08 -48.58
CA ALA A 284 -29.76 64.30 -47.66
C ALA A 284 -29.96 63.19 -46.61
N CYS A 285 -30.14 63.68 -45.37
CA CYS A 285 -31.14 63.27 -44.37
C CYS A 285 -31.06 61.90 -43.66
N SER A 286 -30.60 61.98 -42.41
CA SER A 286 -31.12 61.23 -41.25
C SER A 286 -32.66 61.37 -41.14
N PRO A 287 -33.39 60.43 -40.49
CA PRO A 287 -33.43 60.40 -39.02
C PRO A 287 -33.56 58.98 -38.40
N GLY A 288 -33.20 58.85 -37.11
CA GLY A 288 -33.73 57.75 -36.26
C GLY A 288 -35.22 57.96 -35.96
N PRO A 289 -35.83 57.35 -34.92
CA PRO A 289 -35.38 56.30 -34.00
C PRO A 289 -36.39 55.11 -33.92
N ALA A 290 -36.04 54.01 -33.25
CA ALA A 290 -37.08 53.17 -32.62
C ALA A 290 -36.50 52.25 -31.53
N ARG A 291 -37.08 52.34 -30.34
CA ARG A 291 -36.81 51.51 -29.17
C ARG A 291 -38.10 50.72 -28.87
N SER A 292 -38.01 49.39 -28.95
CA SER A 292 -38.68 48.31 -28.17
C SER A 292 -40.23 48.28 -28.06
N PRO A 293 -40.88 47.08 -28.07
CA PRO A 293 -40.88 46.17 -26.88
C PRO A 293 -40.85 44.64 -27.20
N GLY A 294 -40.55 43.81 -26.18
CA GLY A 294 -40.61 42.31 -26.21
C GLY A 294 -42.05 41.75 -26.17
N PRO A 295 -42.37 40.55 -25.61
CA PRO A 295 -41.56 39.47 -24.99
C PRO A 295 -41.89 38.04 -25.55
N ALA A 296 -41.12 36.99 -25.21
CA ALA A 296 -41.64 35.63 -25.02
C ALA A 296 -40.59 34.63 -24.47
N HIS A 297 -40.91 34.12 -23.28
CA HIS A 297 -40.62 32.82 -22.64
C HIS A 297 -39.54 31.84 -23.14
N SER A 298 -38.84 31.30 -22.13
CA SER A 298 -37.96 30.14 -22.05
C SER A 298 -38.56 28.83 -22.58
N PRO A 299 -37.69 27.85 -22.94
CA PRO A 299 -37.77 26.54 -22.28
C PRO A 299 -36.40 25.95 -21.90
N GLY A 300 -36.42 25.10 -20.87
CA GLY A 300 -35.25 24.46 -20.26
C GLY A 300 -34.65 23.27 -21.02
N PRO A 301 -33.72 22.52 -20.40
CA PRO A 301 -32.99 21.42 -21.04
C PRO A 301 -33.85 20.16 -21.14
N ALA A 302 -33.97 19.62 -22.35
CA ALA A 302 -34.70 18.39 -22.64
C ALA A 302 -33.84 17.15 -22.33
N HIS A 303 -34.45 16.21 -21.61
CA HIS A 303 -34.01 14.85 -21.38
C HIS A 303 -33.80 14.07 -22.69
N SER A 304 -32.74 13.26 -22.73
CA SER A 304 -32.56 12.21 -23.75
C SER A 304 -33.09 10.86 -23.20
N PRO A 305 -33.70 10.01 -24.03
CA PRO A 305 -34.53 8.88 -23.56
C PRO A 305 -33.72 7.60 -23.35
N GLY A 306 -34.23 6.75 -22.46
CA GLY A 306 -33.75 5.40 -22.20
C GLY A 306 -34.03 4.38 -23.33
N PRO A 307 -33.63 3.11 -23.12
CA PRO A 307 -33.45 2.11 -24.17
C PRO A 307 -34.74 1.32 -24.48
N THR A 308 -34.91 0.93 -25.74
CA THR A 308 -36.01 0.04 -26.19
C THR A 308 -35.47 -1.34 -26.60
N HIS A 309 -35.85 -2.34 -25.78
CA HIS A 309 -36.03 -3.78 -25.98
C HIS A 309 -35.58 -4.55 -27.27
N SER A 310 -34.80 -5.62 -26.99
CA SER A 310 -34.95 -7.05 -27.46
C SER A 310 -34.49 -7.44 -28.88
N PRO A 311 -33.91 -8.66 -29.13
CA PRO A 311 -34.26 -9.95 -28.50
C PRO A 311 -33.07 -10.85 -28.03
N GLY A 312 -33.40 -11.92 -27.29
CA GLY A 312 -32.47 -12.92 -26.73
C GLY A 312 -31.97 -14.01 -27.72
N PRO A 313 -31.66 -15.22 -27.22
CA PRO A 313 -30.30 -15.73 -27.07
C PRO A 313 -29.85 -16.60 -28.24
N GLN A 314 -28.61 -16.42 -28.72
CA GLN A 314 -27.97 -17.39 -29.62
C GLN A 314 -26.96 -18.26 -28.88
N ARG A 315 -27.22 -19.57 -28.95
CA ARG A 315 -26.34 -20.64 -28.52
C ARG A 315 -25.10 -20.70 -29.42
N THR A 316 -23.98 -21.02 -28.78
CA THR A 316 -22.65 -21.46 -29.25
C THR A 316 -22.53 -22.00 -30.68
N PRO A 317 -21.34 -21.87 -31.27
CA PRO A 317 -20.59 -23.09 -31.61
C PRO A 317 -19.18 -23.07 -31.01
N GLY A 318 -18.81 -24.18 -30.37
CA GLY A 318 -17.47 -24.38 -29.84
C GLY A 318 -16.41 -24.24 -30.94
N ARG A 319 -15.25 -23.72 -30.55
CA ARG A 319 -14.05 -23.76 -31.38
C ARG A 319 -12.84 -24.09 -30.50
N SER A 320 -12.53 -25.39 -30.52
CA SER A 320 -11.22 -26.06 -30.43
C SER A 320 -10.19 -25.57 -29.38
N PRO A 321 -9.64 -26.49 -28.55
CA PRO A 321 -8.54 -26.15 -27.64
C PRO A 321 -7.34 -25.71 -28.47
N VAL A 322 -6.92 -24.46 -28.28
CA VAL A 322 -5.69 -23.92 -28.84
C VAL A 322 -4.53 -24.77 -28.28
N PRO A 323 -3.53 -25.19 -29.09
CA PRO A 323 -2.44 -26.04 -28.61
C PRO A 323 -1.76 -25.44 -27.37
N MET A 324 -1.79 -26.17 -26.25
CA MET A 324 -1.31 -25.73 -24.93
C MET A 324 0.21 -25.79 -24.79
N ASP A 325 0.95 -25.09 -25.64
CA ASP A 325 2.40 -24.88 -25.46
C ASP A 325 2.76 -23.41 -25.19
N GLN A 326 1.79 -22.49 -25.22
CA GLN A 326 2.02 -21.07 -24.97
C GLN A 326 1.49 -20.65 -23.58
N PRO A 327 2.25 -19.84 -22.82
CA PRO A 327 1.78 -19.29 -21.54
C PRO A 327 0.44 -18.59 -21.68
N CYS A 328 -0.54 -18.97 -20.85
CA CYS A 328 -1.88 -18.41 -20.89
C CYS A 328 -2.60 -18.54 -19.56
N CYS A 329 -3.61 -17.70 -19.38
CA CYS A 329 -4.49 -17.70 -18.23
C CYS A 329 -5.94 -17.53 -18.68
N ARG A 330 -6.88 -17.85 -17.78
CA ARG A 330 -8.30 -17.67 -18.00
C ARG A 330 -8.85 -16.63 -17.03
N ALA A 331 -9.63 -15.68 -17.52
CA ALA A 331 -10.30 -14.68 -16.70
C ALA A 331 -11.32 -15.34 -15.75
N LEU A 332 -11.20 -15.03 -14.46
CA LEU A 332 -12.14 -15.44 -13.41
C LEU A 332 -13.28 -14.44 -13.22
N TYR A 333 -13.06 -13.19 -13.58
CA TYR A 333 -14.03 -12.09 -13.46
C TYR A 333 -13.90 -11.14 -14.66
N ASP A 334 -14.92 -10.34 -14.90
CA ASP A 334 -14.83 -9.19 -15.81
C ASP A 334 -13.83 -8.15 -15.25
N PHE A 335 -13.05 -7.53 -16.14
CA PHE A 335 -12.13 -6.45 -15.80
C PHE A 335 -12.31 -5.29 -16.78
N ASP A 336 -12.69 -4.12 -16.25
CA ASP A 336 -12.83 -2.88 -17.00
C ASP A 336 -11.60 -1.99 -16.72
N PRO A 337 -10.85 -1.55 -17.75
CA PRO A 337 -9.61 -0.80 -17.57
C PRO A 337 -9.90 0.63 -17.12
N GLU A 338 -9.19 1.09 -16.09
CA GLU A 338 -9.31 2.44 -15.52
C GLU A 338 -8.12 3.35 -15.90
N ASN A 339 -6.96 2.75 -16.20
CA ASN A 339 -5.73 3.47 -16.53
C ASN A 339 -5.25 3.20 -17.97
N GLU A 340 -4.47 4.14 -18.53
CA GLU A 340 -3.81 3.93 -19.84
C GLU A 340 -2.81 2.77 -19.76
N GLY A 341 -2.98 1.78 -20.63
CA GLY A 341 -2.15 0.58 -20.71
C GLY A 341 -2.77 -0.67 -20.08
N GLU A 342 -3.89 -0.53 -19.35
CA GLU A 342 -4.68 -1.66 -18.88
C GLU A 342 -5.52 -2.27 -20.01
N MET A 343 -5.71 -3.59 -19.96
CA MET A 343 -6.50 -4.30 -20.95
C MET A 343 -7.74 -4.93 -20.29
N GLY A 344 -8.92 -4.56 -20.77
CA GLY A 344 -10.18 -5.14 -20.33
C GLY A 344 -10.49 -6.50 -20.96
N PHE A 345 -11.18 -7.36 -20.21
CA PHE A 345 -11.63 -8.69 -20.64
C PHE A 345 -12.89 -9.12 -19.87
N LYS A 346 -13.53 -10.20 -20.34
CA LYS A 346 -14.71 -10.79 -19.68
C LYS A 346 -14.40 -12.12 -19.01
N GLU A 347 -15.17 -12.47 -17.99
CA GLU A 347 -15.10 -13.76 -17.32
C GLU A 347 -15.15 -14.90 -18.35
N GLY A 348 -14.19 -15.82 -18.24
CA GLY A 348 -14.04 -16.97 -19.14
C GLY A 348 -13.16 -16.73 -20.36
N ASP A 349 -12.73 -15.49 -20.63
CA ASP A 349 -11.78 -15.19 -21.69
C ASP A 349 -10.42 -15.87 -21.45
N VAL A 350 -9.77 -16.33 -22.52
CA VAL A 350 -8.42 -16.92 -22.46
C VAL A 350 -7.42 -15.88 -22.98
N ILE A 351 -6.52 -15.47 -22.11
CA ILE A 351 -5.53 -14.42 -22.37
C ILE A 351 -4.15 -15.07 -22.50
N THR A 352 -3.46 -14.76 -23.59
CA THR A 352 -2.07 -15.19 -23.78
C THR A 352 -1.17 -14.35 -22.87
N LEU A 353 -0.41 -14.99 -21.98
CA LEU A 353 0.54 -14.31 -21.11
C LEU A 353 1.81 -13.99 -21.89
N THR A 354 2.25 -12.73 -21.83
CA THR A 354 3.48 -12.27 -22.49
C THR A 354 4.58 -11.95 -21.49
N ASN A 355 4.24 -11.39 -20.34
CA ASN A 355 5.22 -11.03 -19.31
C ASN A 355 4.58 -10.94 -17.91
N GLN A 356 5.39 -11.04 -16.86
CA GLN A 356 5.00 -10.68 -15.50
C GLN A 356 5.66 -9.34 -15.15
N ILE A 357 4.84 -8.32 -14.87
CA ILE A 357 5.35 -6.99 -14.56
C ILE A 357 5.89 -6.96 -13.13
N ASP A 358 5.12 -7.53 -12.19
CA ASP A 358 5.47 -7.69 -10.77
C ASP A 358 4.62 -8.79 -10.10
N ASP A 359 4.63 -8.87 -8.77
CA ASP A 359 3.88 -9.85 -7.98
C ASP A 359 2.35 -9.67 -8.03
N ASN A 360 1.85 -8.61 -8.66
CA ASN A 360 0.44 -8.24 -8.70
C ASN A 360 -0.12 -8.08 -10.12
N TRP A 361 0.72 -7.91 -11.14
CA TRP A 361 0.30 -7.64 -12.51
C TRP A 361 0.93 -8.58 -13.55
N TYR A 362 0.09 -9.13 -14.43
CA TYR A 362 0.49 -9.76 -15.68
C TYR A 362 0.31 -8.81 -16.87
N GLU A 363 1.15 -8.99 -17.88
CA GLU A 363 0.92 -8.46 -19.22
C GLU A 363 0.52 -9.61 -20.13
N GLY A 364 -0.47 -9.36 -20.98
CA GLY A 364 -0.92 -10.35 -21.95
C GLY A 364 -1.51 -9.76 -23.20
N MET A 365 -2.08 -10.63 -24.02
CA MET A 365 -2.75 -10.26 -25.25
C MET A 365 -4.03 -11.08 -25.45
N ILE A 366 -5.12 -10.41 -25.81
CA ILE A 366 -6.37 -11.05 -26.25
C ILE A 366 -6.94 -10.28 -27.44
N ASN A 367 -7.38 -11.00 -28.48
CA ASN A 367 -7.97 -10.40 -29.70
C ASN A 367 -7.11 -9.29 -30.36
N GLY A 368 -5.78 -9.37 -30.22
CA GLY A 368 -4.83 -8.39 -30.76
C GLY A 368 -4.66 -7.10 -29.93
N GLN A 369 -5.32 -7.00 -28.78
CA GLN A 369 -5.10 -5.94 -27.79
C GLN A 369 -4.14 -6.44 -26.72
N SER A 370 -3.17 -5.60 -26.35
CA SER A 370 -2.18 -5.86 -25.31
C SER A 370 -2.30 -4.85 -24.19
N GLY A 371 -2.04 -5.30 -22.98
CA GLY A 371 -2.01 -4.46 -21.80
C GLY A 371 -1.84 -5.29 -20.54
N PHE A 372 -1.79 -4.61 -19.40
CA PHE A 372 -1.61 -5.23 -18.09
C PHE A 372 -2.92 -5.42 -17.35
N PHE A 373 -2.98 -6.46 -16.52
CA PHE A 373 -4.13 -6.82 -15.68
C PHE A 373 -3.75 -7.52 -14.37
N PRO A 374 -4.60 -7.47 -13.34
CA PRO A 374 -4.27 -8.01 -12.02
C PRO A 374 -4.23 -9.54 -12.02
N ILE A 375 -3.22 -10.11 -11.36
CA ILE A 375 -3.04 -11.57 -11.25
C ILE A 375 -4.24 -12.24 -10.57
N ASN A 376 -4.85 -11.59 -9.57
CA ASN A 376 -5.98 -12.15 -8.81
C ASN A 376 -7.30 -12.25 -9.62
N TYR A 377 -7.33 -11.72 -10.84
CA TYR A 377 -8.49 -11.78 -11.74
C TYR A 377 -8.42 -12.94 -12.74
N VAL A 378 -7.34 -13.72 -12.71
CA VAL A 378 -7.09 -14.78 -13.68
C VAL A 378 -6.63 -16.08 -13.02
N ASP A 379 -6.92 -17.20 -13.68
CA ASP A 379 -6.48 -18.55 -13.34
C ASP A 379 -5.41 -18.99 -14.34
N ILE A 380 -4.18 -19.21 -13.87
CA ILE A 380 -3.03 -19.54 -14.74
C ILE A 380 -3.20 -20.97 -15.26
N LEU A 381 -3.31 -21.11 -16.57
CA LEU A 381 -3.41 -22.43 -17.23
C LEU A 381 -2.04 -22.95 -17.60
N VAL A 382 -1.20 -22.09 -18.19
CA VAL A 382 0.20 -22.37 -18.54
C VAL A 382 1.05 -21.19 -18.06
N PRO A 383 1.99 -21.39 -17.11
CA PRO A 383 2.79 -20.32 -16.56
C PRO A 383 3.81 -19.79 -17.59
N LEU A 384 4.29 -18.56 -17.38
CA LEU A 384 5.42 -18.02 -18.12
C LEU A 384 6.70 -18.84 -17.83
N PRO A 385 7.56 -19.09 -18.83
CA PRO A 385 8.87 -19.72 -18.61
C PRO A 385 9.76 -18.80 -17.75
N HIS A 386 10.45 -19.40 -16.78
CA HIS A 386 11.34 -18.72 -15.82
C HIS A 386 12.57 -18.07 -16.46
#